data_AF-A0A7T0JRT3-F1
#
_entry.id   AF-A0A7T0JRT3-F1
#
_cell.length_a   1.000
_cell.length_b   1.000
_cell.length_c   1.000
_cell.angle_alpha   90.00
_cell.angle_beta   90.00
_cell.angle_gamma   90.00
#
_symmetry.space_group_name_H-M   'P 1'
#
loop_
_entity.id
_entity.type
_entity.pdbx_description
1 polymer ?
#
loop_
_entity_poly.entity_id
_entity_poly.type
_entity_poly.pdbx_seq_one_letter_code
_entity_poly.pdbx_strand_id
1 'polypeptide(L)'
;MTERLMRENQLFVLRLSLSLTAEATRIVFDLSLGGEPMGRLQATPDEFGLPMTLDEANAADRNPDCFRLPQYIAASVAAIAAHSEAKSKPLWLYIDYPSGYLPLIPWERLFQSILKIPILRLPYLDIQPVTSRASLDVVICMSLRGAPNEVAHEAIIEKLLSQIPSGLTSATTLHLFANQASQAALRQLAESFYSQYQIILYDPAKAPSYTEAYTQAVASLTRDVENPWLLWIANALHGRSADVVHFLCEGYLCREKGNLSLGESPLGKVDAYWASRVDAQQLSVFLNRLGAWAVAFSSPPGNTSLGGLRLLQEQLSRLRPGPVLLHDMDQDRGSKPLANCYRFLFASKPGRPPQSAAVALSCHPLQLVGEKSESGDQSILEELTMATKLSEILRGSENTPAWIAGSQRSLEQAAAALIHRTKVSEGLRGLQETLGKTLEGGDSPLEHIPTFVNESTRKAALVHEVIRSGTENALRFTSNLLAKAVLDKEI
;
A
#
# COMPACT_ATOMS: atom_id res chain seq x y z
N MET A 1 -3.79 -12.27 13.55
CA MET A 1 -2.57 -11.81 12.85
C MET A 1 -2.13 -10.47 13.42
N THR A 2 -2.93 -9.42 13.24
CA THR A 2 -2.80 -8.11 13.91
C THR A 2 -2.49 -8.24 15.41
N GLU A 3 -3.23 -9.09 16.14
CA GLU A 3 -3.03 -9.35 17.57
C GLU A 3 -1.59 -9.73 17.97
N ARG A 4 -0.89 -10.51 17.13
CA ARG A 4 0.47 -10.95 17.44
C ARG A 4 1.44 -9.79 17.29
N LEU A 5 1.40 -9.09 16.14
CA LEU A 5 2.19 -7.87 15.91
C LEU A 5 1.98 -6.85 17.03
N MET A 6 0.73 -6.71 17.49
CA MET A 6 0.36 -5.83 18.60
C MET A 6 1.07 -6.20 19.89
N ARG A 7 1.03 -7.48 20.28
CA ARG A 7 1.69 -7.99 21.50
C ARG A 7 3.21 -7.94 21.41
N GLU A 8 3.77 -8.49 20.34
CA GLU A 8 5.23 -8.60 20.15
C GLU A 8 5.91 -7.23 20.13
N ASN A 9 5.26 -6.24 19.53
CA ASN A 9 5.83 -4.89 19.39
C ASN A 9 5.24 -3.88 20.38
N GLN A 10 4.40 -4.33 21.33
CA GLN A 10 3.79 -3.49 22.35
C GLN A 10 3.08 -2.25 21.78
N LEU A 11 2.33 -2.44 20.69
CA LEU A 11 1.75 -1.36 19.87
C LEU A 11 0.57 -0.70 20.56
N PHE A 12 0.47 0.63 20.44
CA PHE A 12 -0.75 1.39 20.75
C PHE A 12 -1.65 1.41 19.51
N VAL A 13 -2.75 0.67 19.53
CA VAL A 13 -3.60 0.45 18.36
C VAL A 13 -5.01 0.99 18.59
N LEU A 14 -5.52 1.72 17.60
CA LEU A 14 -6.92 2.05 17.43
C LEU A 14 -7.48 1.25 16.26
N ARG A 15 -8.29 0.23 16.58
CA ARG A 15 -9.04 -0.54 15.59
C ARG A 15 -10.37 0.14 15.30
N LEU A 16 -10.68 0.29 14.03
CA LEU A 16 -11.85 1.00 13.50
C LEU A 16 -12.68 0.01 12.68
N SER A 17 -13.96 -0.15 12.98
CA SER A 17 -14.85 -1.02 12.20
C SER A 17 -16.28 -0.49 12.19
N LEU A 18 -17.12 -1.05 11.32
CA LEU A 18 -18.56 -0.85 11.36
C LEU A 18 -19.21 -2.02 12.10
N SER A 19 -20.11 -1.70 13.01
CA SER A 19 -21.06 -2.66 13.57
C SER A 19 -22.40 -2.44 12.88
N LEU A 20 -22.87 -3.48 12.19
CA LEU A 20 -24.15 -3.49 11.49
C LEU A 20 -25.14 -4.27 12.35
N THR A 21 -26.00 -3.58 13.10
CA THR A 21 -27.11 -4.21 13.81
C THR A 21 -28.42 -3.98 13.04
N ALA A 22 -29.47 -4.71 13.38
CA ALA A 22 -30.80 -4.49 12.80
C ALA A 22 -31.33 -3.07 13.07
N GLU A 23 -30.87 -2.43 14.13
CA GLU A 23 -31.36 -1.13 14.59
C GLU A 23 -30.53 0.03 14.03
N ALA A 24 -29.21 -0.11 13.91
CA ALA A 24 -28.34 0.97 13.46
C ALA A 24 -26.96 0.49 13.01
N THR A 25 -26.37 1.25 12.09
CA THR A 25 -24.92 1.20 11.83
C THR A 25 -24.18 2.05 12.84
N ARG A 26 -23.12 1.51 13.46
CA ARG A 26 -22.23 2.22 14.38
C ARG A 26 -20.78 2.09 13.93
N ILE A 27 -19.99 3.14 14.12
CA ILE A 27 -18.54 3.08 14.04
C ILE A 27 -18.01 2.64 15.40
N VAL A 28 -17.24 1.56 15.44
CA VAL A 28 -16.64 1.01 16.67
C VAL A 28 -15.15 1.36 16.70
N PHE A 29 -14.72 1.87 17.85
CA PHE A 29 -13.34 2.26 18.15
C PHE A 29 -12.82 1.37 19.27
N ASP A 30 -12.00 0.39 18.93
CA ASP A 30 -11.36 -0.51 19.88
C ASP A 30 -9.92 -0.08 20.14
N LEU A 31 -9.65 0.43 21.34
CA LEU A 31 -8.32 0.82 21.77
C LEU A 31 -7.63 -0.32 22.48
N SER A 32 -6.35 -0.52 22.18
CA SER A 32 -5.53 -1.53 22.83
C SER A 32 -4.06 -1.12 22.91
N LEU A 33 -3.36 -1.65 23.90
CA LEU A 33 -1.94 -1.46 24.09
C LEU A 33 -1.27 -2.82 24.28
N GLY A 34 -0.36 -3.19 23.38
CA GLY A 34 0.31 -4.49 23.47
C GLY A 34 -0.66 -5.68 23.36
N GLY A 35 -1.81 -5.50 22.70
CA GLY A 35 -2.87 -6.51 22.62
C GLY A 35 -3.89 -6.46 23.78
N GLU A 36 -3.60 -5.74 24.86
CA GLU A 36 -4.52 -5.59 25.98
C GLU A 36 -5.60 -4.54 25.67
N PRO A 37 -6.89 -4.83 25.85
CA PRO A 37 -7.97 -3.89 25.57
C PRO A 37 -7.96 -2.74 26.59
N MET A 38 -7.96 -1.51 26.09
CA MET A 38 -7.93 -0.29 26.91
C MET A 38 -9.26 0.43 26.95
N GLY A 39 -10.11 0.23 25.95
CA GLY A 39 -11.44 0.80 25.91
C GLY A 39 -12.12 0.53 24.58
N ARG A 40 -13.45 0.58 24.59
CA ARG A 40 -14.29 0.50 23.41
C ARG A 40 -15.21 1.71 23.39
N LEU A 41 -15.23 2.43 22.28
CA LEU A 41 -16.13 3.56 22.06
C LEU A 41 -16.96 3.32 20.80
N GLN A 42 -18.10 3.99 20.70
CA GLN A 42 -18.96 3.92 19.54
C GLN A 42 -19.45 5.30 19.15
N ALA A 43 -19.67 5.50 17.85
CA ALA A 43 -20.29 6.69 17.29
C ALA A 43 -21.24 6.32 16.15
N THR A 44 -22.15 7.21 15.80
CA THR A 44 -22.93 7.12 14.56
C THR A 44 -22.09 7.56 13.35
N PRO A 45 -22.42 7.08 12.14
CA PRO A 45 -21.87 7.62 10.89
C PRO A 45 -22.02 9.14 10.78
N ASP A 46 -23.20 9.67 11.14
CA ASP A 46 -23.52 11.10 11.04
C ASP A 46 -22.63 11.99 11.91
N GLU A 47 -22.32 11.56 13.13
CA GLU A 47 -21.39 12.28 14.02
C GLU A 47 -20.01 12.51 13.40
N PHE A 48 -19.59 11.62 12.50
CA PHE A 48 -18.32 11.69 11.78
C PHE A 48 -18.44 12.32 10.39
N GLY A 49 -19.65 12.46 9.85
CA GLY A 49 -19.86 12.72 8.42
C GLY A 49 -19.42 11.53 7.54
N LEU A 50 -19.51 10.30 8.07
CA LEU A 50 -19.17 9.09 7.31
C LEU A 50 -20.27 8.84 6.26
N PRO A 51 -19.95 8.84 4.96
CA PRO A 51 -20.90 8.48 3.93
C PRO A 51 -21.37 7.03 4.07
N MET A 52 -22.64 6.79 3.79
CA MET A 52 -23.28 5.48 3.78
C MET A 52 -23.62 5.02 2.37
N THR A 53 -23.59 5.93 1.39
CA THR A 53 -23.81 5.63 -0.03
C THR A 53 -22.65 6.14 -0.91
N LEU A 54 -22.58 5.65 -2.15
CA LEU A 54 -21.57 6.11 -3.11
C LEU A 54 -21.72 7.60 -3.46
N ASP A 55 -22.94 8.11 -3.55
CA ASP A 55 -23.19 9.51 -3.88
C ASP A 55 -22.76 10.43 -2.73
N GLU A 56 -23.08 10.05 -1.49
CA GLU A 56 -22.56 10.73 -0.29
C GLU A 56 -21.03 10.67 -0.24
N ALA A 57 -20.43 9.51 -0.59
CA ALA A 57 -18.99 9.37 -0.60
C ALA A 57 -18.32 10.29 -1.64
N ASN A 58 -18.89 10.39 -2.83
CA ASN A 58 -18.45 11.33 -3.87
C ASN A 58 -18.67 12.81 -3.50
N ALA A 59 -19.67 13.10 -2.68
CA ALA A 59 -19.91 14.45 -2.16
C ALA A 59 -18.91 14.81 -1.05
N ALA A 60 -18.68 13.88 -0.10
CA ALA A 60 -17.74 14.03 1.00
C ALA A 60 -16.29 14.16 0.51
N ASP A 61 -15.94 13.42 -0.53
CA ASP A 61 -14.60 13.46 -1.13
C ASP A 61 -14.26 14.83 -1.76
N ARG A 62 -15.26 15.51 -2.34
CA ARG A 62 -15.11 16.89 -2.85
C ARG A 62 -15.06 17.94 -1.75
N ASN A 63 -15.47 17.60 -0.53
CA ASN A 63 -15.46 18.48 0.63
C ASN A 63 -14.90 17.74 1.85
N PRO A 64 -13.58 17.51 1.92
CA PRO A 64 -12.98 16.72 3.01
C PRO A 64 -13.20 17.35 4.39
N ASP A 65 -13.58 18.63 4.49
CA ASP A 65 -13.91 19.30 5.74
C ASP A 65 -15.27 18.88 6.33
N CYS A 66 -16.05 18.07 5.61
CA CYS A 66 -17.25 17.45 6.16
C CYS A 66 -16.96 16.44 7.28
N PHE A 67 -15.77 15.81 7.27
CA PHE A 67 -15.40 14.82 8.29
C PHE A 67 -15.06 15.47 9.62
N ARG A 68 -15.63 14.94 10.70
CA ARG A 68 -15.44 15.46 12.07
C ARG A 68 -15.02 14.35 13.02
N LEU A 69 -14.25 14.70 14.04
CA LEU A 69 -13.91 13.79 15.14
C LEU A 69 -14.74 14.21 16.37
N PRO A 70 -15.70 13.40 16.85
CA PRO A 70 -16.48 13.72 18.02
C PRO A 70 -15.58 13.92 19.25
N GLN A 71 -15.90 14.94 20.05
CA GLN A 71 -15.05 15.38 21.16
C GLN A 71 -14.80 14.29 22.19
N TYR A 72 -15.78 13.42 22.46
CA TYR A 72 -15.62 12.32 23.42
C TYR A 72 -14.67 11.23 22.90
N ILE A 73 -14.67 10.93 21.59
CA ILE A 73 -13.70 10.02 20.98
C ILE A 73 -12.30 10.64 21.07
N ALA A 74 -12.17 11.89 20.63
CA ALA A 74 -10.93 12.66 20.69
C ALA A 74 -10.31 12.68 22.11
N ALA A 75 -11.11 13.05 23.12
CA ALA A 75 -10.67 13.14 24.50
C ALA A 75 -10.25 11.77 25.05
N SER A 76 -11.00 10.70 24.73
CA SER A 76 -10.69 9.35 25.21
C SER A 76 -9.39 8.83 24.61
N VAL A 77 -9.18 8.99 23.29
CA VAL A 77 -7.93 8.58 22.63
C VAL A 77 -6.75 9.38 23.18
N ALA A 78 -6.92 10.70 23.40
CA ALA A 78 -5.88 11.56 23.96
C ALA A 78 -5.51 11.19 25.41
N ALA A 79 -6.51 10.85 26.24
CA ALA A 79 -6.28 10.40 27.61
C ALA A 79 -5.46 9.11 27.66
N ILE A 80 -5.76 8.15 26.78
CA ILE A 80 -5.01 6.89 26.67
C ILE A 80 -3.60 7.15 26.13
N ALA A 81 -3.45 8.00 25.10
CA ALA A 81 -2.13 8.38 24.57
C ALA A 81 -1.23 9.08 25.61
N ALA A 82 -1.83 9.76 26.59
CA ALA A 82 -1.12 10.40 27.70
C ALA A 82 -0.71 9.41 28.81
N HIS A 83 -1.24 8.18 28.80
CA HIS A 83 -0.88 7.14 29.76
C HIS A 83 0.62 6.78 29.62
N SER A 84 1.30 6.53 30.74
CA SER A 84 2.76 6.32 30.79
C SER A 84 3.29 5.29 29.80
N GLU A 85 2.58 4.17 29.62
CA GLU A 85 2.98 3.05 28.76
C GLU A 85 2.74 3.30 27.25
N ALA A 86 1.83 4.22 26.91
CA ALA A 86 1.55 4.64 25.54
C ALA A 86 2.30 5.92 25.16
N LYS A 87 2.82 6.65 26.15
CA LYS A 87 3.51 7.93 25.96
C LYS A 87 4.66 7.78 24.96
N SER A 88 4.67 8.65 23.95
CA SER A 88 5.67 8.68 22.87
C SER A 88 5.62 7.50 21.89
N LYS A 89 4.71 6.53 22.06
CA LYS A 89 4.46 5.51 21.03
C LYS A 89 3.61 6.11 19.91
N PRO A 90 3.83 5.72 18.65
CA PRO A 90 2.92 6.10 17.59
C PRO A 90 1.56 5.43 17.77
N LEU A 91 0.51 6.13 17.37
CA LEU A 91 -0.82 5.54 17.26
C LEU A 91 -0.90 4.75 15.95
N TRP A 92 -1.21 3.46 16.05
CA TRP A 92 -1.45 2.60 14.90
C TRP A 92 -2.95 2.50 14.62
N LEU A 93 -3.36 2.91 13.43
CA LEU A 93 -4.72 2.74 12.93
C LEU A 93 -4.84 1.38 12.26
N TYR A 94 -5.89 0.63 12.59
CA TYR A 94 -6.23 -0.62 11.92
C TYR A 94 -7.71 -0.59 11.51
N ILE A 95 -7.99 -0.51 10.21
CA ILE A 95 -9.37 -0.43 9.73
C ILE A 95 -9.86 -1.86 9.47
N ASP A 96 -10.64 -2.42 10.39
CA ASP A 96 -11.10 -3.80 10.32
C ASP A 96 -12.41 -3.94 9.52
N TYR A 97 -12.73 -5.17 9.11
CA TYR A 97 -13.98 -5.47 8.45
C TYR A 97 -15.15 -5.63 9.43
N PRO A 98 -16.38 -5.24 9.04
CA PRO A 98 -16.71 -4.49 7.83
C PRO A 98 -16.28 -3.01 7.97
N SER A 99 -15.71 -2.42 6.92
CA SER A 99 -15.14 -1.07 6.98
C SER A 99 -15.92 -0.01 6.20
N GLY A 100 -16.72 -0.40 5.21
CA GLY A 100 -17.45 0.53 4.34
C GLY A 100 -16.54 1.66 3.82
N TYR A 101 -16.95 2.90 4.04
CA TYR A 101 -16.19 4.09 3.65
C TYR A 101 -15.27 4.67 4.75
N LEU A 102 -15.04 3.96 5.87
CA LEU A 102 -14.07 4.39 6.89
C LEU A 102 -12.67 4.73 6.33
N PRO A 103 -12.15 4.05 5.30
CA PRO A 103 -10.86 4.41 4.71
C PRO A 103 -10.80 5.81 4.08
N LEU A 104 -11.94 6.38 3.67
CA LEU A 104 -12.01 7.72 3.07
C LEU A 104 -11.71 8.82 4.09
N ILE A 105 -11.98 8.57 5.37
CA ILE A 105 -11.80 9.55 6.44
C ILE A 105 -10.31 9.90 6.57
N PRO A 106 -9.95 11.20 6.65
CA PRO A 106 -8.58 11.65 6.83
C PRO A 106 -8.16 11.53 8.30
N TRP A 107 -8.08 10.29 8.80
CA TRP A 107 -7.80 9.99 10.21
C TRP A 107 -6.56 10.69 10.73
N GLU A 108 -5.49 10.73 9.94
CA GLU A 108 -4.25 11.40 10.30
C GLU A 108 -4.48 12.90 10.53
N ARG A 109 -5.24 13.56 9.65
CA ARG A 109 -5.61 14.98 9.82
C ARG A 109 -6.44 15.21 11.08
N LEU A 110 -7.46 14.38 11.29
CA LEU A 110 -8.37 14.52 12.42
C LEU A 110 -7.64 14.34 13.75
N PHE A 111 -6.85 13.26 13.89
CA PHE A 111 -6.16 12.95 15.12
C PHE A 111 -4.90 13.79 15.35
N GLN A 112 -4.14 14.19 14.32
CA GLN A 112 -2.89 14.95 14.50
C GLN A 112 -3.12 16.34 15.12
N SER A 113 -4.30 16.91 14.94
CA SER A 113 -4.70 18.15 15.59
C SER A 113 -4.65 18.04 17.13
N ILE A 114 -4.88 16.83 17.66
CA ILE A 114 -5.01 16.52 19.09
C ILE A 114 -3.78 15.75 19.60
N LEU A 115 -3.48 14.64 18.96
CA LEU A 115 -2.40 13.72 19.31
C LEU A 115 -1.11 14.26 18.71
N LYS A 116 -0.21 14.82 19.53
CA LYS A 116 1.12 15.29 19.06
C LYS A 116 2.14 14.14 18.98
N ILE A 117 1.68 12.98 18.51
CA ILE A 117 2.47 11.77 18.26
C ILE A 117 2.32 11.36 16.78
N PRO A 118 3.22 10.52 16.25
CA PRO A 118 3.06 9.97 14.91
C PRO A 118 1.81 9.07 14.82
N ILE A 119 1.14 9.11 13.67
CA ILE A 119 -0.02 8.26 13.38
C ILE A 119 0.33 7.44 12.15
N LEU A 120 0.30 6.11 12.29
CA LEU A 120 0.66 5.14 11.26
C LEU A 120 -0.51 4.18 11.03
N ARG A 121 -0.56 3.51 9.89
CA ARG A 121 -1.55 2.46 9.60
C ARG A 121 -0.87 1.10 9.69
N LEU A 122 -1.50 0.17 10.38
CA LEU A 122 -1.00 -1.19 10.46
C LEU A 122 -1.30 -1.92 9.13
N PRO A 123 -0.35 -2.67 8.55
CA PRO A 123 -0.61 -3.48 7.38
C PRO A 123 -1.48 -4.68 7.76
N TYR A 124 -2.16 -5.24 6.77
CA TYR A 124 -2.97 -6.44 6.95
C TYR A 124 -2.14 -7.73 6.83
N LEU A 125 -0.94 -7.61 6.25
CA LEU A 125 0.00 -8.69 6.04
C LEU A 125 1.23 -8.49 6.95
N ASP A 126 1.57 -9.54 7.67
CA ASP A 126 2.54 -9.65 8.77
C ASP A 126 3.86 -10.17 8.20
N ILE A 127 4.22 -9.61 7.06
CA ILE A 127 5.44 -9.92 6.33
C ILE A 127 6.11 -8.60 6.04
N GLN A 128 7.36 -8.49 6.47
CA GLN A 128 8.23 -7.45 6.00
C GLN A 128 8.83 -7.90 4.67
N PRO A 129 8.62 -7.14 3.59
CA PRO A 129 9.26 -7.45 2.31
C PRO A 129 10.78 -7.44 2.45
N VAL A 130 11.47 -8.30 1.70
CA VAL A 130 12.93 -8.23 1.56
C VAL A 130 13.29 -6.92 0.85
N THR A 131 14.25 -6.17 1.37
CA THR A 131 14.70 -4.90 0.79
C THR A 131 16.22 -4.88 0.61
N SER A 132 16.71 -4.20 -0.43
CA SER A 132 18.12 -3.79 -0.48
C SER A 132 18.27 -2.46 0.27
N ARG A 133 19.39 -2.31 0.98
CA ARG A 133 19.77 -1.04 1.64
C ARG A 133 20.98 -0.38 1.00
N ALA A 134 21.60 -1.02 0.03
CA ALA A 134 22.82 -0.55 -0.62
C ALA A 134 22.51 0.42 -1.78
N SER A 135 21.41 0.17 -2.50
CA SER A 135 20.90 1.05 -3.55
C SER A 135 19.40 1.27 -3.38
N LEU A 136 18.88 2.29 -4.05
CA LEU A 136 17.45 2.60 -4.10
C LEU A 136 17.06 3.05 -5.51
N ASP A 137 16.33 2.23 -6.26
CA ASP A 137 15.76 2.59 -7.56
C ASP A 137 14.28 3.05 -7.36
N VAL A 138 14.03 4.35 -7.52
CA VAL A 138 12.70 4.96 -7.36
C VAL A 138 12.14 5.32 -8.74
N VAL A 139 11.01 4.71 -9.11
CA VAL A 139 10.23 5.09 -10.28
C VAL A 139 9.23 6.16 -9.90
N ILE A 140 9.24 7.29 -10.58
CA ILE A 140 8.27 8.38 -10.37
C ILE A 140 7.42 8.53 -11.63
N CYS A 141 6.12 8.26 -11.51
CA CYS A 141 5.13 8.39 -12.57
C CYS A 141 4.29 9.65 -12.37
N MET A 142 4.45 10.64 -13.24
CA MET A 142 3.81 11.95 -13.17
C MET A 142 2.75 12.07 -14.27
N SER A 143 1.52 11.69 -13.93
CA SER A 143 0.35 11.82 -14.81
C SER A 143 -0.53 12.98 -14.34
N LEU A 144 -0.02 14.20 -14.50
CA LEU A 144 -0.75 15.44 -14.18
C LEU A 144 -1.74 15.78 -15.31
N ARG A 145 -3.00 15.98 -14.97
CA ARG A 145 -4.03 16.46 -15.90
C ARG A 145 -4.06 17.99 -15.85
N GLY A 146 -4.47 18.61 -16.96
CA GLY A 146 -4.42 20.06 -17.14
C GLY A 146 -4.86 20.80 -15.88
N ALA A 147 -3.88 21.42 -15.19
CA ALA A 147 -4.14 22.13 -13.96
C ALA A 147 -5.25 23.15 -14.22
N PRO A 148 -6.36 23.14 -13.47
CA PRO A 148 -7.35 24.20 -13.56
C PRO A 148 -6.67 25.52 -13.16
N ASN A 149 -6.24 26.27 -14.18
CA ASN A 149 -5.88 27.69 -14.23
C ASN A 149 -4.95 28.35 -13.17
N GLU A 150 -4.40 27.68 -12.15
CA GLU A 150 -3.60 28.42 -11.13
C GLU A 150 -2.21 27.87 -10.79
N VAL A 151 -1.89 26.58 -11.00
CA VAL A 151 -0.57 26.03 -10.64
C VAL A 151 0.09 25.35 -11.84
N ALA A 152 1.26 25.86 -12.25
CA ALA A 152 2.06 25.24 -13.29
C ALA A 152 2.53 23.83 -12.89
N HIS A 153 2.46 22.86 -13.80
CA HIS A 153 2.96 21.49 -13.57
C HIS A 153 4.41 21.49 -13.06
N GLU A 154 5.23 22.44 -13.52
CA GLU A 154 6.60 22.65 -13.07
C GLU A 154 6.70 22.82 -11.55
N ALA A 155 5.88 23.68 -10.95
CA ALA A 155 5.91 23.93 -9.51
C ALA A 155 5.49 22.69 -8.69
N ILE A 156 4.55 21.91 -9.21
CA ILE A 156 4.11 20.66 -8.56
C ILE A 156 5.25 19.62 -8.61
N ILE A 157 5.90 19.46 -9.76
CA ILE A 157 7.01 18.53 -9.97
C ILE A 157 8.21 18.94 -9.11
N GLU A 158 8.59 20.22 -9.13
CA GLU A 158 9.67 20.76 -8.30
C GLU A 158 9.40 20.54 -6.82
N LYS A 159 8.18 20.82 -6.36
CA LYS A 159 7.77 20.58 -4.98
C LYS A 159 7.91 19.10 -4.61
N LEU A 160 7.53 18.17 -5.48
CA LEU A 160 7.68 16.74 -5.23
C LEU A 160 9.15 16.34 -5.16
N LEU A 161 9.95 16.70 -6.16
CA LEU A 161 11.35 16.28 -6.27
C LEU A 161 12.22 16.86 -5.15
N SER A 162 11.98 18.13 -4.76
CA SER A 162 12.69 18.76 -3.63
C SER A 162 12.39 18.12 -2.27
N GLN A 163 11.28 17.37 -2.16
CA GLN A 163 10.91 16.64 -0.97
C GLN A 163 11.51 15.23 -0.90
N ILE A 164 12.08 14.71 -1.99
CA ILE A 164 12.85 13.47 -1.93
C ILE A 164 14.21 13.86 -1.32
N PRO A 165 14.60 13.30 -0.15
CA PRO A 165 15.85 13.63 0.50
C PRO A 165 17.04 12.99 -0.22
N SER A 166 18.15 13.72 -0.35
CA SER A 166 19.40 13.12 -0.80
C SER A 166 19.99 12.23 0.28
N GLY A 167 20.86 11.29 -0.12
CA GLY A 167 21.57 10.41 0.81
C GLY A 167 20.67 9.41 1.56
N LEU A 168 19.57 8.96 0.94
CA LEU A 168 18.76 7.85 1.48
C LEU A 168 19.61 6.58 1.56
N THR A 169 20.32 6.27 0.48
CA THR A 169 21.28 5.16 0.40
C THR A 169 22.58 5.65 -0.23
N SER A 170 23.59 4.77 -0.32
CA SER A 170 24.85 5.08 -1.02
C SER A 170 24.65 5.34 -2.52
N ALA A 171 23.60 4.78 -3.12
CA ALA A 171 23.27 4.98 -4.53
C ALA A 171 21.75 5.05 -4.71
N THR A 172 21.22 6.23 -5.04
CA THR A 172 19.80 6.43 -5.35
C THR A 172 19.62 6.84 -6.80
N THR A 173 18.81 6.06 -7.54
CA THR A 173 18.45 6.32 -8.93
C THR A 173 16.99 6.73 -9.02
N LEU A 174 16.71 7.85 -9.67
CA LEU A 174 15.34 8.31 -9.94
C LEU A 174 15.00 8.08 -11.41
N HIS A 175 14.02 7.23 -11.67
CA HIS A 175 13.47 6.94 -12.98
C HIS A 175 12.21 7.78 -13.20
N LEU A 176 12.31 8.83 -14.02
CA LEU A 176 11.26 9.83 -14.15
C LEU A 176 10.43 9.59 -15.42
N PHE A 177 9.15 9.34 -15.23
CA PHE A 177 8.15 9.19 -16.28
C PHE A 177 7.12 10.29 -16.16
N ALA A 178 6.94 11.09 -17.20
CA ALA A 178 5.94 12.14 -17.25
C ALA A 178 5.22 12.15 -18.59
N ASN A 179 4.09 12.85 -18.63
CA ASN A 179 3.38 13.05 -19.89
C ASN A 179 4.14 14.06 -20.77
N GLN A 180 3.80 14.07 -22.05
CA GLN A 180 4.43 14.95 -23.03
C GLN A 180 4.39 16.44 -22.62
N ALA A 181 3.30 16.87 -21.98
CA ALA A 181 3.11 18.25 -21.55
C ALA A 181 4.09 18.68 -20.43
N SER A 182 4.43 17.76 -19.52
CA SER A 182 5.33 18.03 -18.39
C SER A 182 6.82 17.83 -18.72
N GLN A 183 7.13 17.31 -19.92
CA GLN A 183 8.48 16.84 -20.23
C GLN A 183 9.53 17.96 -20.31
N ALA A 184 9.16 19.15 -20.80
CA ALA A 184 10.07 20.29 -20.88
C ALA A 184 10.49 20.78 -19.49
N ALA A 185 9.50 21.03 -18.61
CA ALA A 185 9.74 21.42 -17.22
C ALA A 185 10.57 20.36 -16.47
N LEU A 186 10.27 19.08 -16.70
CA LEU A 186 11.00 17.99 -16.05
C LEU A 186 12.47 17.91 -16.49
N ARG A 187 12.80 18.19 -17.75
CA ARG A 187 14.20 18.26 -18.21
C ARG A 187 14.97 19.36 -17.50
N GLN A 188 14.39 20.55 -17.44
CA GLN A 188 14.99 21.71 -16.77
C GLN A 188 15.20 21.45 -15.27
N LEU A 189 14.22 20.84 -14.61
CA LEU A 189 14.34 20.48 -13.19
C LEU A 189 15.36 19.37 -12.98
N ALA A 190 15.39 18.32 -13.81
CA ALA A 190 16.36 17.24 -13.66
C ALA A 190 17.81 17.75 -13.67
N GLU A 191 18.10 18.80 -14.44
CA GLU A 191 19.42 19.44 -14.47
C GLU A 191 19.87 19.97 -13.10
N SER A 192 18.96 20.49 -12.28
CA SER A 192 19.29 21.01 -10.95
C SER A 192 19.51 19.91 -9.90
N PHE A 193 18.96 18.71 -10.13
CA PHE A 193 19.02 17.59 -9.18
C PHE A 193 20.11 16.54 -9.50
N TYR A 194 20.81 16.61 -10.63
CA TYR A 194 21.87 15.64 -10.99
C TYR A 194 23.02 15.55 -9.97
N SER A 195 23.26 16.61 -9.20
CA SER A 195 24.29 16.60 -8.15
C SER A 195 23.92 15.70 -6.95
N GLN A 196 22.64 15.35 -6.81
CA GLN A 196 22.11 14.61 -5.66
C GLN A 196 21.72 13.17 -5.99
N TYR A 197 21.36 12.91 -7.25
CA TYR A 197 20.83 11.62 -7.70
C TYR A 197 21.34 11.24 -9.08
N GLN A 198 21.36 9.93 -9.34
CA GLN A 198 21.35 9.45 -10.72
C GLN A 198 19.94 9.58 -11.28
N ILE A 199 19.73 10.51 -12.21
CA ILE A 199 18.40 10.74 -12.81
C ILE A 199 18.36 10.14 -14.21
N ILE A 200 17.33 9.34 -14.48
CA ILE A 200 17.04 8.78 -15.80
C ILE A 200 15.66 9.28 -16.22
N LEU A 201 15.66 10.17 -17.21
CA LEU A 201 14.43 10.71 -17.78
C LEU A 201 13.98 9.87 -18.97
N TYR A 202 12.74 9.39 -18.92
CA TYR A 202 12.13 8.62 -20.00
C TYR A 202 11.32 9.53 -20.92
N ASP A 203 11.47 9.31 -22.23
CA ASP A 203 10.79 10.10 -23.26
C ASP A 203 9.41 9.51 -23.57
N PRO A 204 8.29 10.22 -23.28
CA PRO A 204 6.95 9.74 -23.61
C PRO A 204 6.76 9.52 -25.11
N ALA A 205 7.54 10.18 -25.99
CA ALA A 205 7.52 9.94 -27.43
C ALA A 205 7.93 8.52 -27.83
N LYS A 206 8.50 7.72 -26.90
CA LYS A 206 8.81 6.29 -27.07
C LYS A 206 7.71 5.35 -26.56
N ALA A 207 6.61 5.90 -26.01
CA ALA A 207 5.40 5.17 -25.65
C ALA A 207 4.35 4.90 -26.77
N PRO A 208 4.45 5.37 -28.04
CA PRO A 208 3.41 5.15 -29.05
C PRO A 208 3.09 3.68 -29.33
N SER A 209 4.05 2.78 -29.12
CA SER A 209 3.84 1.34 -29.23
C SER A 209 2.84 0.79 -28.22
N TYR A 210 2.20 1.58 -27.35
CA TYR A 210 1.17 1.12 -26.40
C TYR A 210 -0.22 1.70 -26.68
N THR A 211 -0.41 2.38 -27.83
CA THR A 211 -1.71 2.92 -28.26
C THR A 211 -2.42 1.92 -29.19
N GLU A 212 -3.50 1.31 -28.69
CA GLU A 212 -4.48 0.39 -29.31
C GLU A 212 -3.97 -0.90 -30.01
N ALA A 213 -3.07 -0.85 -30.98
CA ALA A 213 -2.70 -2.02 -31.80
C ALA A 213 -1.82 -3.04 -31.06
N TYR A 214 -1.01 -2.58 -30.11
CA TYR A 214 -0.11 -3.42 -29.32
C TYR A 214 -0.78 -4.00 -28.07
N THR A 215 -1.82 -3.33 -27.56
CA THR A 215 -2.60 -3.79 -26.41
C THR A 215 -3.19 -5.17 -26.69
N GLN A 216 -3.63 -5.46 -27.93
CA GLN A 216 -4.14 -6.78 -28.29
C GLN A 216 -3.06 -7.87 -28.32
N ALA A 217 -1.85 -7.56 -28.81
CA ALA A 217 -0.75 -8.53 -28.89
C ALA A 217 -0.14 -8.82 -27.51
N VAL A 218 0.03 -7.80 -26.66
CA VAL A 218 0.64 -7.95 -25.33
C VAL A 218 -0.35 -8.31 -24.22
N ALA A 219 -1.62 -7.91 -24.30
CA ALA A 219 -2.65 -8.42 -23.39
C ALA A 219 -2.80 -9.95 -23.48
N SER A 220 -2.46 -10.54 -24.63
CA SER A 220 -2.43 -12.01 -24.78
C SER A 220 -1.32 -12.69 -23.96
N LEU A 221 -0.23 -11.98 -23.67
CA LEU A 221 0.92 -12.46 -22.88
C LEU A 221 0.87 -12.01 -21.41
N THR A 222 0.20 -10.88 -21.13
CA THR A 222 0.08 -10.29 -19.80
C THR A 222 -1.38 -9.96 -19.53
N ARG A 223 -2.17 -10.96 -19.16
CA ARG A 223 -3.64 -10.84 -19.04
C ARG A 223 -4.14 -9.80 -18.01
N ASP A 224 -3.26 -9.21 -17.19
CA ASP A 224 -3.69 -8.48 -16.00
C ASP A 224 -3.34 -6.97 -16.01
N VAL A 225 -2.40 -6.51 -16.84
CA VAL A 225 -1.99 -5.08 -16.90
C VAL A 225 -2.23 -4.53 -18.30
N GLU A 226 -3.24 -3.68 -18.41
CA GLU A 226 -3.69 -3.12 -19.70
C GLU A 226 -3.38 -1.63 -19.83
N ASN A 227 -3.11 -0.95 -18.72
CA ASN A 227 -2.92 0.49 -18.71
C ASN A 227 -1.62 0.90 -19.46
N PRO A 228 -1.69 1.81 -20.46
CA PRO A 228 -0.53 2.19 -21.28
C PRO A 228 0.66 2.77 -20.50
N TRP A 229 0.42 3.49 -19.40
CA TRP A 229 1.50 4.00 -18.56
C TRP A 229 2.26 2.88 -17.87
N LEU A 230 1.52 1.92 -17.29
CA LEU A 230 2.12 0.79 -16.58
C LEU A 230 2.92 -0.09 -17.54
N LEU A 231 2.38 -0.33 -18.74
CA LEU A 231 3.07 -1.07 -19.80
C LEU A 231 4.34 -0.35 -20.27
N TRP A 232 4.25 0.96 -20.51
CA TRP A 232 5.40 1.77 -20.92
C TRP A 232 6.52 1.74 -19.86
N ILE A 233 6.19 1.96 -18.59
CA ILE A 233 7.16 1.94 -17.49
C ILE A 233 7.86 0.58 -17.41
N ALA A 234 7.09 -0.51 -17.41
CA ALA A 234 7.65 -1.86 -17.29
C ALA A 234 8.62 -2.20 -18.42
N ASN A 235 8.32 -1.78 -19.65
CA ASN A 235 9.17 -2.07 -20.80
C ASN A 235 10.38 -1.13 -20.88
N ALA A 236 10.21 0.16 -20.55
CA ALA A 236 11.29 1.14 -20.58
C ALA A 236 12.40 0.87 -19.56
N LEU A 237 12.07 0.17 -18.47
CA LEU A 237 13.07 -0.30 -17.50
C LEU A 237 13.93 -1.48 -18.01
N HIS A 238 13.61 -2.06 -19.18
CA HIS A 238 14.39 -3.14 -19.82
C HIS A 238 14.72 -4.32 -18.89
N GLY A 239 13.77 -4.71 -18.05
CA GLY A 239 13.95 -5.81 -17.09
C GLY A 239 14.73 -5.45 -15.82
N ARG A 240 15.04 -4.17 -15.59
CA ARG A 240 15.51 -3.68 -14.29
C ARG A 240 14.36 -3.65 -13.27
N SER A 241 14.64 -4.04 -12.02
CA SER A 241 13.65 -3.86 -10.96
C SER A 241 13.56 -2.40 -10.50
N ALA A 242 12.45 -2.08 -9.85
CA ALA A 242 12.32 -0.88 -9.05
C ALA A 242 12.11 -1.28 -7.58
N ASP A 243 12.55 -0.45 -6.64
CA ASP A 243 12.30 -0.62 -5.21
C ASP A 243 10.98 0.04 -4.81
N VAL A 244 10.79 1.25 -5.31
CA VAL A 244 9.67 2.13 -4.99
C VAL A 244 9.03 2.63 -6.28
N VAL A 245 7.70 2.62 -6.35
CA VAL A 245 6.97 3.37 -7.38
C VAL A 245 6.18 4.49 -6.71
N HIS A 246 6.44 5.73 -7.11
CA HIS A 246 5.75 6.92 -6.64
C HIS A 246 4.90 7.52 -7.76
N PHE A 247 3.59 7.52 -7.60
CA PHE A 247 2.67 8.19 -8.52
C PHE A 247 2.37 9.61 -8.05
N LEU A 248 2.59 10.59 -8.92
CA LEU A 248 2.04 11.94 -8.83
C LEU A 248 0.87 12.02 -9.81
N CYS A 249 -0.33 11.77 -9.30
CA CYS A 249 -1.55 11.75 -10.10
C CYS A 249 -2.77 11.97 -9.22
N GLU A 250 -3.91 12.16 -9.87
CA GLU A 250 -5.19 12.24 -9.21
C GLU A 250 -5.70 10.86 -8.78
N GLY A 251 -6.61 10.83 -7.82
CA GLY A 251 -7.40 9.65 -7.51
C GLY A 251 -8.75 9.64 -8.22
N TYR A 252 -9.44 8.51 -8.09
CA TYR A 252 -10.82 8.38 -8.50
C TYR A 252 -11.57 7.36 -7.64
N LEU A 253 -12.73 7.74 -7.12
CA LEU A 253 -13.62 6.86 -6.37
C LEU A 253 -14.71 6.28 -7.29
N CYS A 254 -14.83 4.95 -7.37
CA CYS A 254 -15.84 4.29 -8.20
C CYS A 254 -16.35 3.00 -7.55
N ARG A 255 -17.66 2.88 -7.30
CA ARG A 255 -18.29 1.62 -6.86
C ARG A 255 -17.51 0.92 -5.72
N GLU A 256 -17.15 1.68 -4.68
CA GLU A 256 -16.37 1.21 -3.52
C GLU A 256 -14.91 0.82 -3.80
N LYS A 257 -14.38 1.20 -4.97
CA LYS A 257 -12.97 1.05 -5.31
C LYS A 257 -12.28 2.40 -5.35
N GLY A 258 -11.11 2.46 -4.75
CA GLY A 258 -10.14 3.52 -5.00
C GLY A 258 -9.36 3.19 -6.27
N ASN A 259 -9.08 4.20 -7.08
CA ASN A 259 -8.35 4.04 -8.33
C ASN A 259 -7.35 5.20 -8.50
N LEU A 260 -6.25 4.93 -9.20
CA LEU A 260 -5.46 5.99 -9.81
C LEU A 260 -6.18 6.51 -11.05
N SER A 261 -6.15 7.82 -11.24
CA SER A 261 -6.60 8.49 -12.46
C SER A 261 -5.37 8.87 -13.27
N LEU A 262 -5.05 8.05 -14.27
CA LEU A 262 -3.96 8.33 -15.21
C LEU A 262 -4.55 8.92 -16.49
N GLY A 263 -3.79 9.80 -17.15
CA GLY A 263 -4.12 10.21 -18.51
C GLY A 263 -4.19 8.98 -19.41
N GLU A 264 -5.04 9.01 -20.42
CA GLU A 264 -5.24 7.87 -21.35
C GLU A 264 -3.91 7.31 -21.89
N SER A 265 -2.97 8.19 -22.22
CA SER A 265 -1.64 7.83 -22.72
C SER A 265 -0.58 8.86 -22.28
N PRO A 266 0.70 8.45 -22.13
CA PRO A 266 1.82 9.38 -21.89
C PRO A 266 1.98 10.47 -22.97
N LEU A 267 1.53 10.22 -24.21
CA LEU A 267 1.74 11.11 -25.35
C LEU A 267 0.87 12.37 -25.38
N GLY A 268 -0.26 12.36 -24.67
CA GLY A 268 -1.16 13.50 -24.60
C GLY A 268 -2.00 13.74 -25.86
N LYS A 269 -3.27 13.34 -25.78
CA LYS A 269 -4.42 14.22 -26.06
C LYS A 269 -5.42 13.90 -24.94
N VAL A 270 -5.21 14.50 -23.78
CA VAL A 270 -6.05 14.23 -22.62
C VAL A 270 -7.41 14.85 -22.92
N ASP A 271 -8.36 14.05 -23.36
CA ASP A 271 -9.74 14.42 -23.14
C ASP A 271 -9.97 14.37 -21.63
N ALA A 272 -10.40 15.49 -21.05
CA ALA A 272 -10.63 15.63 -19.61
C ALA A 272 -11.68 14.62 -19.08
N TYR A 273 -12.43 13.99 -19.98
CA TYR A 273 -13.43 12.98 -19.64
C TYR A 273 -12.90 11.53 -19.62
N TRP A 274 -11.78 11.24 -20.30
CA TRP A 274 -11.28 9.88 -20.48
C TRP A 274 -9.95 9.66 -19.72
N ALA A 275 -10.05 9.52 -18.40
CA ALA A 275 -8.94 9.03 -17.59
C ALA A 275 -8.95 7.50 -17.58
N SER A 276 -7.79 6.90 -17.83
CA SER A 276 -7.61 5.46 -17.60
C SER A 276 -7.48 5.22 -16.11
N ARG A 277 -8.30 4.30 -15.60
CA ARG A 277 -8.39 4.00 -14.17
C ARG A 277 -7.58 2.75 -13.87
N VAL A 278 -6.75 2.83 -12.83
CA VAL A 278 -5.98 1.69 -12.34
C VAL A 278 -6.43 1.38 -10.93
N ASP A 279 -7.03 0.20 -10.72
CA ASP A 279 -7.46 -0.24 -9.40
C ASP A 279 -6.33 -0.93 -8.62
N ALA A 280 -6.58 -1.27 -7.35
CA ALA A 280 -5.59 -1.89 -6.48
C ALA A 280 -5.09 -3.25 -6.99
N GLN A 281 -5.91 -4.03 -7.70
CA GLN A 281 -5.51 -5.34 -8.20
C GLN A 281 -4.53 -5.21 -9.37
N GLN A 282 -4.90 -4.41 -10.37
CA GLN A 282 -4.02 -4.14 -11.51
C GLN A 282 -2.70 -3.52 -11.06
N LEU A 283 -2.76 -2.57 -10.11
CA LEU A 283 -1.58 -1.93 -9.57
C LEU A 283 -0.70 -2.91 -8.77
N SER A 284 -1.29 -3.81 -7.98
CA SER A 284 -0.53 -4.86 -7.27
C SER A 284 0.23 -5.78 -8.23
N VAL A 285 -0.39 -6.19 -9.35
CA VAL A 285 0.27 -7.02 -10.36
C VAL A 285 1.42 -6.27 -11.02
N PHE A 286 1.22 -5.01 -11.37
CA PHE A 286 2.27 -4.16 -11.92
C PHE A 286 3.45 -3.99 -10.96
N LEU A 287 3.19 -3.68 -9.69
CA LEU A 287 4.23 -3.53 -8.66
C LEU A 287 5.02 -4.82 -8.47
N ASN A 288 4.34 -5.97 -8.42
CA ASN A 288 5.00 -7.28 -8.36
C ASN A 288 5.86 -7.51 -9.60
N ARG A 289 5.38 -7.20 -10.81
CA ARG A 289 6.17 -7.38 -12.04
C ARG A 289 7.46 -6.53 -12.04
N LEU A 290 7.42 -5.32 -11.49
CA LEU A 290 8.61 -4.48 -11.34
C LEU A 290 9.53 -4.92 -10.19
N GLY A 291 9.06 -5.78 -9.30
CA GLY A 291 9.77 -6.12 -8.06
C GLY A 291 9.69 -5.05 -6.97
N ALA A 292 8.85 -4.03 -7.16
CA ALA A 292 8.70 -2.93 -6.22
C ALA A 292 8.13 -3.44 -4.89
N TRP A 293 8.79 -3.11 -3.79
CA TRP A 293 8.38 -3.51 -2.44
C TRP A 293 7.67 -2.38 -1.68
N ALA A 294 7.73 -1.15 -2.17
CA ALA A 294 6.95 -0.02 -1.67
C ALA A 294 6.24 0.75 -2.79
N VAL A 295 5.16 1.44 -2.42
CA VAL A 295 4.45 2.35 -3.33
C VAL A 295 4.07 3.64 -2.60
N ALA A 296 4.15 4.76 -3.31
CA ALA A 296 3.77 6.06 -2.82
C ALA A 296 2.81 6.76 -3.79
N PHE A 297 1.92 7.59 -3.25
CA PHE A 297 0.99 8.42 -3.99
C PHE A 297 1.12 9.86 -3.48
N SER A 298 1.35 10.81 -4.38
CA SER A 298 1.20 12.23 -4.08
C SER A 298 0.00 12.76 -4.85
N SER A 299 -1.00 13.23 -4.10
CA SER A 299 -2.15 13.94 -4.62
C SER A 299 -1.73 15.37 -4.99
N PRO A 300 -1.76 15.78 -6.27
CA PRO A 300 -1.48 17.16 -6.64
C PRO A 300 -2.54 18.11 -6.07
N PRO A 301 -2.24 19.42 -5.94
CA PRO A 301 -3.23 20.43 -5.61
C PRO A 301 -4.45 20.36 -6.53
N GLY A 302 -5.66 20.47 -5.96
CA GLY A 302 -6.90 20.42 -6.73
C GLY A 302 -7.27 19.03 -7.27
N ASN A 303 -6.70 17.96 -6.71
CA ASN A 303 -7.01 16.58 -7.06
C ASN A 303 -8.53 16.30 -7.06
N THR A 304 -8.99 15.61 -8.11
CA THR A 304 -10.39 15.18 -8.27
C THR A 304 -10.90 14.37 -7.09
N SER A 305 -10.10 13.47 -6.52
CA SER A 305 -10.55 12.53 -5.48
C SER A 305 -9.41 12.08 -4.56
N LEU A 306 -9.25 12.72 -3.40
CA LEU A 306 -8.24 12.31 -2.42
C LEU A 306 -8.69 11.05 -1.65
N GLY A 307 -9.97 10.94 -1.34
CA GLY A 307 -10.61 9.76 -0.78
C GLY A 307 -10.45 8.54 -1.68
N GLY A 308 -10.51 8.71 -3.00
CA GLY A 308 -10.17 7.66 -3.96
C GLY A 308 -8.76 7.10 -3.76
N LEU A 309 -7.75 7.97 -3.55
CA LEU A 309 -6.38 7.53 -3.23
C LEU A 309 -6.27 6.90 -1.84
N ARG A 310 -7.01 7.39 -0.84
CA ARG A 310 -7.04 6.78 0.51
C ARG A 310 -7.61 5.37 0.48
N LEU A 311 -8.69 5.16 -0.26
CA LEU A 311 -9.29 3.84 -0.44
C LEU A 311 -8.39 2.92 -1.24
N LEU A 312 -7.71 3.43 -2.27
CA LEU A 312 -6.72 2.66 -3.03
C LEU A 312 -5.54 2.22 -2.14
N GLN A 313 -5.01 3.14 -1.32
CA GLN A 313 -3.94 2.85 -0.37
C GLN A 313 -4.34 1.70 0.57
N GLU A 314 -5.54 1.80 1.13
CA GLU A 314 -6.12 0.79 2.02
C GLU A 314 -6.33 -0.56 1.31
N GLN A 315 -6.81 -0.55 0.07
CA GLN A 315 -7.00 -1.77 -0.71
C GLN A 315 -5.65 -2.44 -1.05
N LEU A 316 -4.63 -1.65 -1.40
CA LEU A 316 -3.29 -2.17 -1.67
C LEU A 316 -2.62 -2.77 -0.44
N SER A 317 -2.74 -2.14 0.72
CA SER A 317 -2.15 -2.67 1.97
C SER A 317 -2.75 -4.01 2.41
N ARG A 318 -3.94 -4.35 1.88
CA ARG A 318 -4.57 -5.68 2.03
C ARG A 318 -4.09 -6.70 1.02
N LEU A 319 -3.73 -6.25 -0.18
CA LEU A 319 -3.36 -7.14 -1.28
C LEU A 319 -1.90 -7.59 -1.21
N ARG A 320 -0.99 -6.73 -0.73
CA ARG A 320 0.45 -7.01 -0.79
C ARG A 320 1.22 -6.54 0.44
N PRO A 321 2.29 -7.27 0.82
CA PRO A 321 3.21 -6.80 1.85
C PRO A 321 3.95 -5.53 1.41
N GLY A 322 4.30 -4.71 2.40
CA GLY A 322 5.20 -3.57 2.22
C GLY A 322 4.55 -2.20 2.41
N PRO A 323 5.36 -1.13 2.43
CA PRO A 323 4.89 0.21 2.69
C PRO A 323 3.98 0.76 1.58
N VAL A 324 2.90 1.42 1.99
CA VAL A 324 1.98 2.15 1.11
C VAL A 324 1.80 3.56 1.67
N LEU A 325 2.38 4.54 0.98
CA LEU A 325 2.37 5.95 1.38
C LEU A 325 1.36 6.74 0.55
N LEU A 326 0.56 7.57 1.19
CA LEU A 326 -0.22 8.63 0.57
C LEU A 326 0.21 9.98 1.12
N HIS A 327 0.38 10.95 0.23
CA HIS A 327 0.77 12.32 0.51
C HIS A 327 -0.23 13.28 -0.13
N ASP A 328 -0.76 14.19 0.68
CA ASP A 328 -1.64 15.28 0.28
C ASP A 328 -0.84 16.58 0.16
N MET A 329 -0.58 17.01 -1.07
CA MET A 329 0.26 18.18 -1.34
C MET A 329 -0.39 19.51 -0.90
N ASP A 330 -1.72 19.57 -0.76
CA ASP A 330 -2.43 20.77 -0.30
C ASP A 330 -2.26 20.97 1.21
N GLN A 331 -2.15 19.87 1.96
CA GLN A 331 -1.90 19.90 3.40
C GLN A 331 -0.39 20.03 3.73
N ASP A 332 0.51 19.69 2.80
CA ASP A 332 1.94 19.89 2.99
C ASP A 332 2.43 21.28 2.56
N ARG A 333 2.15 22.29 3.40
CA ARG A 333 2.67 23.65 3.17
C ARG A 333 4.17 23.79 3.45
N GLY A 334 4.74 22.87 4.23
CA GLY A 334 6.11 22.98 4.75
C GLY A 334 7.16 22.19 3.97
N SER A 335 6.73 21.33 3.03
CA SER A 335 7.59 20.42 2.26
C SER A 335 8.47 19.51 3.12
N LYS A 336 7.96 19.06 4.26
CA LYS A 336 8.69 18.23 5.25
C LYS A 336 8.10 16.84 5.48
N PRO A 337 6.77 16.68 5.60
CA PRO A 337 6.13 15.38 5.81
C PRO A 337 6.56 14.29 4.83
N LEU A 338 6.57 14.56 3.51
CA LEU A 338 6.99 13.56 2.54
C LEU A 338 8.47 13.19 2.69
N ALA A 339 9.35 14.19 2.83
CA ALA A 339 10.77 13.98 3.09
C ALA A 339 11.01 13.12 4.34
N ASN A 340 10.25 13.36 5.41
CA ASN A 340 10.33 12.56 6.63
C ASN A 340 9.85 11.12 6.41
N CYS A 341 8.81 10.89 5.58
CA CYS A 341 8.40 9.54 5.20
C CYS A 341 9.51 8.82 4.43
N TYR A 342 10.13 9.48 3.46
CA TYR A 342 11.24 8.91 2.70
C TYR A 342 12.42 8.55 3.60
N ARG A 343 12.83 9.45 4.51
CA ARG A 343 13.87 9.15 5.50
C ARG A 343 13.49 8.01 6.43
N PHE A 344 12.23 7.94 6.84
CA PHE A 344 11.77 6.88 7.73
C PHE A 344 11.77 5.50 7.06
N LEU A 345 11.35 5.44 5.78
CA LEU A 345 11.20 4.18 5.06
C LEU A 345 12.48 3.69 4.38
N PHE A 346 13.25 4.61 3.79
CA PHE A 346 14.27 4.27 2.80
C PHE A 346 15.69 4.65 3.20
N ALA A 347 15.87 5.45 4.26
CA ALA A 347 17.23 5.80 4.68
C ALA A 347 17.95 4.59 5.29
N SER A 348 19.25 4.43 5.01
CA SER A 348 20.08 3.37 5.64
C SER A 348 20.04 3.43 7.17
N LYS A 349 19.83 4.62 7.73
CA LYS A 349 19.45 4.83 9.14
C LYS A 349 18.06 5.45 9.17
N PRO A 350 17.00 4.67 9.48
CA PRO A 350 15.64 5.16 9.51
C PRO A 350 15.50 6.43 10.34
N GLY A 351 14.85 7.44 9.75
CA GLY A 351 14.46 8.65 10.46
C GLY A 351 13.37 8.41 11.51
N ARG A 352 12.86 9.49 12.10
CA ARG A 352 11.66 9.40 12.96
C ARG A 352 10.42 9.18 12.08
N PRO A 353 9.43 8.42 12.54
CA PRO A 353 8.14 8.31 11.84
C PRO A 353 7.52 9.70 11.65
N PRO A 354 6.81 9.92 10.53
CA PRO A 354 6.23 11.21 10.22
C PRO A 354 5.11 11.58 11.21
N GLN A 355 5.11 12.84 11.64
CA GLN A 355 4.06 13.41 12.47
C GLN A 355 3.41 14.55 11.68
N SER A 356 2.44 14.21 10.82
CA SER A 356 1.79 15.19 9.95
C SER A 356 0.40 14.74 9.52
N ALA A 357 -0.49 15.71 9.36
CA ALA A 357 -1.82 15.53 8.77
C ALA A 357 -1.77 15.29 7.25
N ALA A 358 -0.67 15.66 6.60
CA ALA A 358 -0.51 15.63 5.14
C ALA A 358 -0.12 14.24 4.59
N VAL A 359 0.13 13.26 5.45
CA VAL A 359 0.56 11.92 5.02
C VAL A 359 -0.22 10.84 5.74
N ALA A 360 -0.54 9.77 5.02
CA ALA A 360 -1.05 8.53 5.58
C ALA A 360 -0.06 7.43 5.18
N LEU A 361 0.50 6.71 6.16
CA LEU A 361 1.52 5.70 5.91
C LEU A 361 1.11 4.36 6.50
N SER A 362 0.92 3.36 5.64
CA SER A 362 0.85 1.96 6.06
C SER A 362 2.23 1.33 5.98
N CYS A 363 2.73 0.76 7.08
CA CYS A 363 4.04 0.09 7.10
C CYS A 363 4.15 -0.93 8.23
N HIS A 364 5.07 -1.89 8.08
CA HIS A 364 5.29 -2.92 9.09
C HIS A 364 5.87 -2.32 10.41
N PRO A 365 5.41 -2.75 11.60
CA PRO A 365 5.92 -2.23 12.88
C PRO A 365 7.42 -2.38 13.10
N LEU A 366 8.04 -3.42 12.50
CA LEU A 366 9.50 -3.61 12.54
C LEU A 366 10.28 -2.44 11.94
N GLN A 367 9.64 -1.57 11.14
CA GLN A 367 10.25 -0.33 10.68
C GLN A 367 10.64 0.61 11.83
N LEU A 368 9.99 0.52 13.00
CA LEU A 368 10.32 1.31 14.19
C LEU A 368 11.39 0.66 15.07
N VAL A 369 11.36 -0.68 15.18
CA VAL A 369 12.18 -1.43 16.15
C VAL A 369 13.57 -1.76 15.58
N GLY A 370 13.74 -1.70 14.26
CA GLY A 370 14.91 -2.24 13.57
C GLY A 370 14.85 -3.78 13.48
N GLU A 371 15.79 -4.40 12.76
CA GLU A 371 15.82 -5.84 12.40
C GLU A 371 16.04 -6.81 13.59
N LYS A 372 15.61 -6.49 14.81
CA LYS A 372 15.98 -7.25 16.02
C LYS A 372 15.03 -8.38 16.42
N SER A 373 14.06 -8.79 15.60
CA SER A 373 13.16 -9.89 15.97
C SER A 373 13.31 -11.08 15.03
N GLU A 374 13.98 -12.13 15.53
CA GLU A 374 13.88 -13.50 14.99
C GLU A 374 12.48 -14.04 15.31
N SER A 375 11.46 -13.52 14.62
CA SER A 375 10.09 -14.05 14.73
C SER A 375 9.98 -15.36 13.94
N GLY A 376 9.16 -16.31 14.41
CA GLY A 376 8.95 -17.59 13.70
C GLY A 376 8.41 -17.43 12.26
N ASP A 377 7.67 -16.35 11.97
CA ASP A 377 7.19 -16.07 10.60
C ASP A 377 8.32 -15.66 9.66
N GLN A 378 9.39 -15.07 10.19
CA GLN A 378 10.57 -14.74 9.40
C GLN A 378 11.26 -16.02 8.91
N SER A 379 11.29 -17.08 9.72
CA SER A 379 11.80 -18.40 9.30
C SER A 379 10.93 -18.99 8.19
N ILE A 380 9.59 -18.94 8.32
CA ILE A 380 8.68 -19.41 7.28
C ILE A 380 8.88 -18.61 5.98
N LEU A 381 9.07 -17.29 6.08
CA LEU A 381 9.38 -16.44 4.93
C LEU A 381 10.70 -16.84 4.28
N GLU A 382 11.73 -17.08 5.09
CA GLU A 382 13.06 -17.47 4.65
C GLU A 382 13.07 -18.83 3.94
N GLU A 383 12.19 -19.74 4.34
CA GLU A 383 11.98 -21.05 3.72
C GLU A 383 11.14 -20.98 2.44
N LEU A 384 10.08 -20.16 2.44
CA LEU A 384 9.11 -20.08 1.34
C LEU A 384 9.50 -19.05 0.25
N THR A 385 10.52 -18.24 0.48
CA THR A 385 10.95 -17.21 -0.47
C THR A 385 12.39 -17.43 -0.94
N MET A 386 12.85 -16.58 -1.87
CA MET A 386 14.23 -16.62 -2.36
C MET A 386 15.19 -15.81 -1.48
N ALA A 387 14.70 -15.22 -0.39
CA ALA A 387 15.44 -14.29 0.47
C ALA A 387 16.78 -14.85 0.97
N THR A 388 16.80 -16.14 1.34
CA THR A 388 17.99 -16.84 1.85
C THR A 388 18.90 -17.30 0.72
N LYS A 389 18.32 -17.90 -0.32
CA LYS A 389 19.04 -18.52 -1.44
C LYS A 389 19.69 -17.51 -2.39
N LEU A 390 19.10 -16.32 -2.53
CA LEU A 390 19.56 -15.25 -3.43
C LEU A 390 19.82 -13.95 -2.65
N SER A 391 20.25 -14.06 -1.39
CA SER A 391 20.46 -12.91 -0.49
C SER A 391 21.43 -11.89 -1.07
N GLU A 392 22.53 -12.33 -1.67
CA GLU A 392 23.53 -11.47 -2.32
C GLU A 392 22.93 -10.66 -3.48
N ILE A 393 22.06 -11.27 -4.28
CA ILE A 393 21.41 -10.60 -5.43
C ILE A 393 20.30 -9.66 -4.96
N LEU A 394 19.49 -10.09 -3.99
CA LEU A 394 18.34 -9.34 -3.49
C LEU A 394 18.72 -8.18 -2.54
N ARG A 395 19.86 -8.29 -1.85
CA ARG A 395 20.34 -7.31 -0.87
C ARG A 395 21.62 -6.60 -1.29
N GLY A 396 22.17 -6.97 -2.45
CA GLY A 396 23.37 -6.37 -3.02
C GLY A 396 23.17 -4.92 -3.46
N SER A 397 24.27 -4.31 -3.91
CA SER A 397 24.32 -2.94 -4.45
C SER A 397 23.97 -2.86 -5.94
N GLU A 398 23.96 -3.98 -6.64
CA GLU A 398 23.57 -4.05 -8.04
C GLU A 398 22.05 -4.12 -8.17
N ASN A 399 21.51 -3.53 -9.25
CA ASN A 399 20.09 -3.59 -9.52
C ASN A 399 19.67 -5.04 -9.76
N THR A 400 18.71 -5.52 -8.97
CA THR A 400 18.15 -6.86 -9.13
C THR A 400 17.37 -6.94 -10.46
N PRO A 401 17.53 -8.02 -11.25
CA PRO A 401 16.64 -8.24 -12.39
C PRO A 401 15.16 -8.31 -11.97
N ALA A 402 14.28 -7.61 -12.70
CA ALA A 402 12.85 -7.49 -12.39
C ALA A 402 12.16 -8.85 -12.22
N TRP A 403 12.55 -9.86 -13.00
CA TRP A 403 11.96 -11.20 -12.89
C TRP A 403 12.31 -11.88 -11.56
N ILE A 404 13.50 -11.64 -11.00
CA ILE A 404 13.91 -12.14 -9.67
C ILE A 404 13.15 -11.39 -8.59
N ALA A 405 13.24 -10.05 -8.62
CA ALA A 405 12.59 -9.20 -7.63
C ALA A 405 11.06 -9.41 -7.59
N GLY A 406 10.45 -9.58 -8.77
CA GLY A 406 9.02 -9.83 -8.89
C GLY A 406 8.58 -11.24 -8.50
N SER A 407 9.41 -12.24 -8.76
CA SER A 407 9.19 -13.59 -8.21
C SER A 407 9.24 -13.56 -6.68
N GLN A 408 10.20 -12.82 -6.10
CA GLN A 408 10.29 -12.62 -4.66
C GLN A 408 9.02 -11.97 -4.10
N ARG A 409 8.50 -10.89 -4.72
CA ARG A 409 7.24 -10.26 -4.27
C ARG A 409 6.05 -11.21 -4.32
N SER A 410 5.97 -12.02 -5.37
CA SER A 410 4.89 -12.99 -5.54
C SER A 410 4.94 -14.09 -4.46
N LEU A 411 6.14 -14.55 -4.11
CA LEU A 411 6.35 -15.52 -3.03
C LEU A 411 6.01 -14.91 -1.66
N GLU A 412 6.41 -13.67 -1.38
CA GLU A 412 6.05 -12.97 -0.14
C GLU A 412 4.53 -12.82 -0.01
N GLN A 413 3.84 -12.45 -1.09
CA GLN A 413 2.38 -12.35 -1.09
C GLN A 413 1.70 -13.72 -0.86
N ALA A 414 2.21 -14.79 -1.49
CA ALA A 414 1.72 -16.14 -1.30
C ALA A 414 1.95 -16.63 0.14
N ALA A 415 3.14 -16.40 0.70
CA ALA A 415 3.47 -16.70 2.08
C ALA A 415 2.55 -15.94 3.04
N ALA A 416 2.27 -14.65 2.78
CA ALA A 416 1.37 -13.86 3.60
C ALA A 416 -0.04 -14.46 3.63
N ALA A 417 -0.55 -14.89 2.47
CA ALA A 417 -1.85 -15.52 2.34
C ALA A 417 -1.91 -16.87 3.07
N LEU A 418 -0.84 -17.67 3.01
CA LEU A 418 -0.73 -18.94 3.74
C LEU A 418 -0.72 -18.72 5.25
N ILE A 419 0.15 -17.85 5.75
CA ILE A 419 0.25 -17.49 7.18
C ILE A 419 -1.10 -16.99 7.70
N HIS A 420 -1.77 -16.13 6.92
CA HIS A 420 -3.09 -15.63 7.29
C HIS A 420 -4.13 -16.76 7.44
N ARG A 421 -4.15 -17.72 6.52
CA ARG A 421 -5.10 -18.85 6.54
C ARG A 421 -4.85 -19.84 7.66
N THR A 422 -3.59 -20.23 7.89
CA THR A 422 -3.24 -21.16 8.97
C THR A 422 -3.70 -20.60 10.31
N LYS A 423 -3.45 -19.32 10.56
CA LYS A 423 -3.89 -18.62 11.77
C LYS A 423 -5.42 -18.57 11.91
N VAL A 424 -6.15 -18.39 10.81
CA VAL A 424 -7.63 -18.45 10.82
C VAL A 424 -8.12 -19.87 11.16
N SER A 425 -7.50 -20.90 10.57
CA SER A 425 -7.85 -22.29 10.86
C SER A 425 -7.58 -22.69 12.31
N GLU A 426 -6.44 -22.26 12.88
CA GLU A 426 -6.11 -22.49 14.29
C GLU A 426 -7.09 -21.75 15.22
N GLY A 427 -7.44 -20.51 14.89
CA GLY A 427 -8.44 -19.74 15.64
C GLY A 427 -9.82 -20.39 15.63
N LEU A 428 -10.26 -20.91 14.47
CA LEU A 428 -11.53 -21.64 14.34
C LEU A 428 -11.51 -22.94 15.14
N ARG A 429 -10.40 -23.67 15.12
CA ARG A 429 -10.23 -24.90 15.92
C ARG A 429 -10.25 -24.60 17.42
N GLY A 430 -9.57 -23.55 17.87
CA GLY A 430 -9.61 -23.12 19.28
C GLY A 430 -11.02 -22.71 19.74
N LEU A 431 -11.79 -22.04 18.87
CA LEU A 431 -13.20 -21.72 19.12
C LEU A 431 -14.06 -22.98 19.20
N GLN A 432 -13.86 -23.96 18.31
CA GLN A 432 -14.56 -25.24 18.35
C GLN A 432 -14.27 -26.02 19.63
N GLU A 433 -13.00 -26.08 20.05
CA GLU A 433 -12.60 -26.74 21.29
C GLU A 433 -13.17 -26.02 22.53
N THR A 434 -13.24 -24.69 22.51
CA THR A 434 -13.84 -23.90 23.60
C THR A 434 -15.35 -24.13 23.67
N LEU A 435 -16.05 -24.07 22.53
CA LEU A 435 -17.49 -24.35 22.45
C LEU A 435 -17.81 -25.79 22.85
N GLY A 436 -16.99 -26.78 22.45
CA GLY A 436 -17.14 -28.18 22.86
C GLY A 436 -17.05 -28.35 24.37
N LYS A 437 -16.06 -27.73 25.02
CA LYS A 437 -15.91 -27.75 26.48
C LYS A 437 -17.05 -27.05 27.22
N THR A 438 -17.60 -25.96 26.65
CA THR A 438 -18.76 -25.28 27.22
C THR A 438 -20.03 -26.13 27.11
N LEU A 439 -20.19 -26.90 26.03
CA LEU A 439 -21.35 -27.77 25.80
C LEU A 439 -21.31 -29.07 26.64
N GLU A 440 -20.13 -29.57 26.98
CA GLU A 440 -19.97 -30.70 27.91
C GLU A 440 -20.28 -30.32 29.38
N GLY A 441 -20.45 -29.02 29.67
CA GLY A 441 -20.73 -28.48 31.00
C GLY A 441 -22.19 -28.51 31.48
N GLY A 442 -23.13 -29.05 30.69
CA GLY A 442 -24.51 -29.34 31.14
C GLY A 442 -25.46 -28.14 31.19
N ASP A 443 -26.07 -27.83 30.05
CA ASP A 443 -27.52 -27.66 29.85
C ASP A 443 -27.75 -27.22 28.38
N SER A 444 -28.45 -28.06 27.62
CA SER A 444 -28.64 -27.89 26.17
C SER A 444 -29.79 -26.92 25.87
N PRO A 445 -29.61 -26.04 24.87
CA PRO A 445 -30.56 -26.03 23.77
C PRO A 445 -29.83 -25.88 22.43
N LEU A 446 -29.69 -26.97 21.68
CA LEU A 446 -29.15 -26.98 20.31
C LEU A 446 -30.15 -27.58 19.33
N GLU A 447 -31.04 -26.74 18.83
CA GLU A 447 -31.49 -26.80 17.43
C GLU A 447 -30.94 -25.53 16.76
N HIS A 448 -30.27 -25.69 15.61
CA HIS A 448 -29.63 -24.64 14.77
C HIS A 448 -28.13 -24.40 14.98
N ILE A 449 -27.29 -25.26 14.40
CA ILE A 449 -25.92 -24.88 13.96
C ILE A 449 -25.91 -24.80 12.42
N PRO A 450 -25.39 -23.72 11.78
CA PRO A 450 -25.53 -23.52 10.33
C PRO A 450 -24.44 -24.19 9.47
N THR A 451 -24.79 -24.40 8.21
CA THR A 451 -24.09 -24.98 7.05
C THR A 451 -22.72 -24.37 6.66
N PHE A 452 -22.21 -23.40 7.41
CA PHE A 452 -21.07 -22.54 7.05
C PHE A 452 -19.70 -23.25 7.08
N VAL A 453 -19.57 -24.29 7.91
CA VAL A 453 -18.30 -25.01 8.12
C VAL A 453 -17.90 -25.84 6.89
N ASN A 454 -18.85 -26.42 6.17
CA ASN A 454 -18.58 -27.28 5.00
C ASN A 454 -18.13 -26.50 3.75
N GLU A 455 -18.57 -25.25 3.59
CA GLU A 455 -18.21 -24.44 2.43
C GLU A 455 -16.76 -23.91 2.51
N SER A 456 -16.29 -23.65 3.73
CA SER A 456 -14.93 -23.18 4.00
C SER A 456 -13.87 -24.23 3.66
N THR A 457 -14.12 -25.49 3.99
CA THR A 457 -13.21 -26.62 3.67
C THR A 457 -13.13 -26.89 2.17
N ARG A 458 -14.25 -26.77 1.44
CA ARG A 458 -14.28 -26.91 -0.03
C ARG A 458 -13.50 -25.81 -0.74
N LYS A 459 -13.62 -24.56 -0.26
CA LYS A 459 -12.85 -23.42 -0.79
C LYS A 459 -11.34 -23.57 -0.55
N ALA A 460 -10.94 -24.17 0.58
CA ALA A 460 -9.52 -24.44 0.88
C ALA A 460 -8.88 -25.42 -0.12
N ALA A 461 -9.57 -26.50 -0.49
CA ALA A 461 -9.07 -27.50 -1.45
C ALA A 461 -8.90 -26.94 -2.87
N LEU A 462 -9.86 -26.14 -3.35
CA LEU A 462 -9.79 -25.52 -4.68
C LEU A 462 -8.62 -24.55 -4.80
N VAL A 463 -8.28 -23.83 -3.73
CA VAL A 463 -7.15 -22.90 -3.75
C VAL A 463 -5.81 -23.61 -3.62
N HIS A 464 -5.73 -24.76 -2.94
CA HIS A 464 -4.51 -25.56 -2.90
C HIS A 464 -4.09 -25.99 -4.33
N GLU A 465 -5.07 -26.30 -5.18
CA GLU A 465 -4.85 -26.63 -6.59
C GLU A 465 -4.45 -25.40 -7.43
N VAL A 466 -5.03 -24.23 -7.16
CA VAL A 466 -4.64 -22.96 -7.80
C VAL A 466 -3.21 -22.58 -7.44
N ILE A 467 -2.80 -22.73 -6.17
CA ILE A 467 -1.43 -22.49 -5.72
C ILE A 467 -0.48 -23.47 -6.37
N ARG A 468 -0.78 -24.78 -6.37
CA ARG A 468 0.02 -25.79 -7.06
C ARG A 468 0.24 -25.41 -8.53
N SER A 469 -0.82 -24.99 -9.24
CA SER A 469 -0.72 -24.54 -10.63
C SER A 469 0.10 -23.25 -10.79
N GLY A 470 -0.03 -22.30 -9.86
CA GLY A 470 0.70 -21.03 -9.88
C GLY A 470 2.19 -21.22 -9.61
N THR A 471 2.54 -22.08 -8.65
CA THR A 471 3.92 -22.46 -8.34
C THR A 471 4.54 -23.26 -9.49
N GLU A 472 3.80 -24.22 -10.09
CA GLU A 472 4.24 -24.96 -11.28
C GLU A 472 4.44 -24.03 -12.49
N ASN A 473 3.58 -23.05 -12.68
CA ASN A 473 3.73 -22.05 -13.76
C ASN A 473 4.91 -21.11 -13.51
N ALA A 474 5.13 -20.66 -12.28
CA ALA A 474 6.30 -19.85 -11.90
C ALA A 474 7.61 -20.64 -12.07
N LEU A 475 7.63 -21.91 -11.69
CA LEU A 475 8.76 -22.83 -11.87
C LEU A 475 9.02 -23.13 -13.35
N ARG A 476 7.98 -23.36 -14.17
CA ARG A 476 8.12 -23.51 -15.62
C ARG A 476 8.64 -22.24 -16.28
N PHE A 477 8.11 -21.08 -15.89
CA PHE A 477 8.53 -19.79 -16.43
C PHE A 477 10.01 -19.50 -16.12
N THR A 478 10.43 -19.72 -14.87
CA THR A 478 11.83 -19.57 -14.45
C THR A 478 12.76 -20.60 -15.12
N SER A 479 12.32 -21.85 -15.26
CA SER A 479 13.08 -22.90 -15.96
C SER A 479 13.27 -22.59 -17.45
N ASN A 480 12.23 -22.08 -18.12
CA ASN A 480 12.31 -21.65 -19.53
C ASN A 480 13.20 -20.41 -19.71
N LEU A 481 13.15 -19.45 -18.78
CA LEU A 481 14.02 -18.28 -18.78
C LEU A 481 15.49 -18.65 -18.56
N LEU A 482 15.77 -19.57 -17.64
CA LEU A 482 17.10 -20.12 -17.40
C LEU A 482 17.62 -20.87 -18.63
N ALA A 483 16.80 -21.72 -19.25
CA ALA A 483 17.16 -22.43 -20.47
C ALA A 483 17.50 -21.45 -21.61
N LYS A 484 16.71 -20.39 -21.78
CA LYS A 484 16.95 -19.35 -22.78
C LYS A 484 18.23 -18.55 -22.50
N ALA A 485 18.46 -18.16 -21.24
CA ALA A 485 19.66 -17.42 -20.84
C ALA A 485 20.96 -18.24 -20.96
N VAL A 486 20.88 -19.57 -20.88
CA VAL A 486 22.01 -20.49 -21.16
C VAL A 486 22.28 -20.57 -22.66
N LEU A 487 21.23 -20.70 -23.48
CA LEU A 487 21.33 -20.72 -24.94
C LEU A 487 21.91 -19.42 -25.52
N ASP A 488 21.52 -18.26 -24.98
CA ASP A 488 21.99 -16.95 -25.44
C ASP A 488 23.45 -16.63 -25.01
N LYS A 489 24.09 -17.48 -24.18
CA LYS A 489 25.51 -17.35 -23.78
C LYS A 489 26.47 -18.27 -24.55
N GLU A 490 25.96 -19.15 -25.40
CA GLU A 490 26.76 -20.09 -26.22
C GLU A 490 26.82 -19.71 -27.72
N ILE A 491 26.40 -18.50 -28.08
CA ILE A 491 26.54 -17.89 -29.42
C ILE A 491 27.37 -16.62 -29.28
#